data_AF-A0A7X9APR8-F1
#
_entry.id   AF-A0A7X9APR8-F1
#
_cell.length_a   1.000
_cell.length_b   1.000
_cell.length_c   1.000
_cell.angle_alpha   90.00
_cell.angle_beta   90.00
_cell.angle_gamma   90.00
#
_symmetry.space_group_name_H-M   'P 1'
#
loop_
_entity.id
_entity.type
_entity.pdbx_description
1 polymer ?
#
loop_
_entity_poly.entity_id
_entity_poly.type
_entity_poly.pdbx_seq_one_letter_code
_entity_poly.pdbx_strand_id
1 'polypeptide(L)'
;MVLKHYHPTVIFLYFLAVLLVTMLVRHPVIAGISFLFAVLLRCRVIGVAKALRSLLYLLPMLLLITCINALVNESGMTALFTIGGRSFTLEALLYGLVSGLTLLSVILWFSSYSDLMENGR
;
A
#
# COMPACT_ATOMS: atom_id res chain seq x y z
N MET A 1 -0.89 12.51 21.47
CA MET A 1 -1.43 11.93 20.21
C MET A 1 -2.94 11.76 20.39
N VAL A 2 -3.73 12.62 19.74
CA VAL A 2 -5.17 12.84 20.02
C VAL A 2 -6.03 11.57 19.93
N LEU A 3 -5.61 10.55 19.17
CA LEU A 3 -6.35 9.29 19.05
C LEU A 3 -6.35 8.41 20.32
N LYS A 4 -5.44 8.63 21.28
CA LYS A 4 -5.34 7.79 22.49
C LYS A 4 -6.53 7.89 23.45
N HIS A 5 -7.36 8.93 23.33
CA HIS A 5 -8.50 9.15 24.24
C HIS A 5 -9.80 8.50 23.75
N TYR A 6 -9.80 7.86 22.57
CA TYR A 6 -10.98 7.21 22.02
C TYR A 6 -11.03 5.72 22.36
N HIS A 7 -12.24 5.17 22.46
CA HIS A 7 -12.45 3.74 22.71
C HIS A 7 -11.70 2.89 21.67
N PRO A 8 -10.97 1.83 22.08
CA PRO A 8 -10.17 1.00 21.16
C PRO A 8 -11.00 0.38 20.03
N THR A 9 -12.29 0.12 20.28
CA THR A 9 -13.25 -0.35 19.27
C THR A 9 -13.45 0.65 18.12
N VAL A 10 -13.45 1.96 18.41
CA VAL A 10 -13.62 3.02 17.39
C VAL A 10 -12.39 3.09 16.50
N ILE A 11 -11.20 2.97 17.09
CA ILE A 11 -9.93 2.93 16.36
C ILE A 11 -9.91 1.69 15.45
N PHE A 12 -10.27 0.52 15.98
CA PHE A 12 -10.36 -0.71 15.18
C PHE A 12 -11.32 -0.57 14.00
N LEU A 13 -12.53 -0.04 14.22
CA LEU A 13 -13.52 0.14 13.17
C LEU A 13 -13.04 1.10 12.08
N TYR A 14 -12.34 2.17 12.47
CA TYR A 14 -11.72 3.11 11.53
C TYR A 14 -10.68 2.42 10.63
N PHE A 15 -9.74 1.69 11.23
CA PHE A 15 -8.72 0.97 10.45
C PHE A 15 -9.35 -0.12 9.56
N LEU A 16 -10.38 -0.82 10.06
CA LEU A 16 -11.11 -1.82 9.29
C LEU A 16 -11.80 -1.22 8.06
N ALA A 17 -12.49 -0.08 8.23
CA ALA A 17 -13.13 0.63 7.13
C ALA A 17 -12.11 1.09 6.08
N VAL A 18 -10.98 1.66 6.51
CA VAL A 18 -9.92 2.12 5.60
C VAL A 18 -9.26 0.95 4.85
N LEU A 19 -9.04 -0.19 5.53
CA LEU A 19 -8.54 -1.41 4.89
C LEU A 19 -9.50 -1.94 3.83
N LEU A 20 -10.80 -1.99 4.15
CA LEU A 20 -11.84 -2.41 3.22
C LEU A 20 -11.86 -1.50 1.99
N VAL A 21 -11.90 -0.18 2.17
CA VAL A 21 -11.87 0.78 1.05
C VAL A 21 -10.60 0.59 0.20
N THR A 22 -9.45 0.40 0.82
CA THR A 22 -8.17 0.24 0.11
C THR A 22 -8.14 -1.05 -0.71
N MET A 23 -8.75 -2.13 -0.23
CA MET A 23 -8.78 -3.43 -0.91
C MET A 23 -9.91 -3.57 -1.94
N LEU A 24 -11.10 -3.02 -1.67
CA LEU A 24 -12.28 -3.15 -2.52
C LEU A 24 -12.25 -2.20 -3.72
N VAL A 25 -11.57 -1.06 -3.60
CA VAL A 25 -11.59 -0.03 -4.64
C VAL A 25 -10.39 -0.16 -5.57
N ARG A 26 -10.62 -0.79 -6.73
CA ARG A 26 -9.64 -0.92 -7.83
C ARG A 26 -9.52 0.36 -8.67
N HIS A 27 -9.42 1.52 -8.04
CA HIS A 27 -9.19 2.79 -8.73
C HIS A 27 -7.79 3.32 -8.38
N PRO A 28 -6.91 3.58 -9.36
CA PRO A 28 -5.50 3.93 -9.12
C PRO A 28 -5.35 5.20 -8.26
N VAL A 29 -6.24 6.17 -8.43
CA VAL A 29 -6.26 7.40 -7.62
C VAL A 29 -6.55 7.12 -6.16
N ILE A 30 -7.45 6.18 -5.86
CA ILE A 30 -7.87 5.87 -4.49
C ILE A 30 -6.76 5.10 -3.78
N ALA A 31 -6.09 4.17 -4.48
CA ALA A 31 -4.90 3.50 -3.96
C ALA A 31 -3.77 4.50 -3.63
N GLY A 32 -3.52 5.48 -4.51
CA GLY A 32 -2.52 6.53 -4.25
C GLY A 32 -2.85 7.41 -3.05
N ILE A 33 -4.11 7.81 -2.90
CA ILE A 33 -4.58 8.59 -1.74
C ILE A 33 -4.44 7.76 -0.45
N SER A 34 -4.92 6.51 -0.44
CA SER A 34 -4.78 5.61 0.71
C SER A 34 -3.32 5.42 1.13
N PHE A 35 -2.42 5.28 0.17
CA PHE A 35 -0.99 5.17 0.43
C PHE A 35 -0.42 6.44 1.06
N LEU A 36 -0.77 7.61 0.52
CA LEU A 36 -0.31 8.90 1.04
C LEU A 36 -0.75 9.10 2.50
N PHE A 37 -2.02 8.81 2.81
CA PHE A 37 -2.53 8.89 4.18
C PHE A 37 -1.87 7.86 5.11
N ALA A 38 -1.61 6.64 4.64
CA ALA A 38 -0.90 5.63 5.42
C ALA A 38 0.53 6.09 5.77
N VAL A 39 1.26 6.67 4.81
CA VAL A 39 2.60 7.22 5.03
C VAL A 39 2.56 8.41 5.97
N LEU A 40 1.62 9.35 5.79
CA LEU A 40 1.46 10.52 6.67
C LEU A 40 1.18 10.10 8.12
N LEU A 41 0.26 9.16 8.33
CA LEU A 41 -0.05 8.65 9.66
C LEU A 41 1.18 7.97 10.28
N ARG A 42 1.87 7.11 9.53
CA ARG A 42 3.08 6.42 9.99
C ARG A 42 4.18 7.42 10.36
N CYS A 43 4.41 8.45 9.54
CA CYS A 43 5.32 9.56 9.85
C CYS A 43 4.96 10.27 11.17
N ARG A 44 3.66 10.39 11.50
CA ARG A 44 3.19 10.98 12.77
C ARG A 44 3.34 10.03 13.97
N VAL A 45 3.26 8.71 13.77
CA VAL A 45 3.34 7.72 14.85
C VAL A 45 4.78 7.44 15.26
N ILE A 46 5.65 7.13 14.30
CA ILE A 46 7.04 6.67 14.56
C ILE A 46 8.12 7.69 14.18
N GLY A 47 7.74 8.82 13.58
CA GLY A 47 8.64 9.84 13.06
C GLY A 47 9.07 9.60 11.60
N VAL A 48 9.35 10.69 10.88
CA VAL A 48 9.59 10.70 9.42
C VAL A 48 10.78 9.82 9.01
N ALA A 49 11.88 9.87 9.75
CA ALA A 49 13.09 9.10 9.42
C ALA A 49 12.88 7.58 9.50
N LYS A 50 12.16 7.11 10.53
CA LYS A 50 11.84 5.68 10.69
C LYS A 50 10.81 5.23 9.64
N ALA A 51 9.81 6.06 9.36
CA ALA A 51 8.82 5.80 8.32
C ALA A 51 9.45 5.63 6.93
N LEU A 52 10.38 6.51 6.54
CA LEU A 52 11.12 6.38 5.27
C LEU A 52 11.95 5.10 5.22
N ARG A 53 12.63 4.74 6.31
CA ARG A 53 13.40 3.49 6.38
C ARG A 53 12.51 2.27 6.16
N SER A 54 11.36 2.21 6.83
CA SER A 54 10.40 1.13 6.61
C SER A 54 9.87 1.09 5.18
N LEU A 55 9.65 2.25 4.54
CA LEU A 55 9.25 2.28 3.14
C LEU A 55 10.35 1.73 2.23
N LEU A 56 11.62 2.03 2.52
CA LEU A 56 12.76 1.48 1.78
C LEU A 56 12.85 -0.05 1.91
N TYR A 57 12.57 -0.60 3.09
CA TYR A 57 12.47 -2.06 3.29
C TYR A 57 11.32 -2.71 2.52
N LEU A 58 10.23 -1.95 2.31
CA LEU A 58 9.05 -2.40 1.59
C LEU A 58 9.16 -2.24 0.06
N LEU A 59 10.13 -1.44 -0.42
CA LEU A 59 10.39 -1.19 -1.84
C LEU A 59 10.72 -2.46 -2.64
N PRO A 60 11.62 -3.37 -2.20
CA PRO A 60 11.86 -4.62 -2.94
C PRO A 60 10.61 -5.49 -3.06
N MET A 61 9.74 -5.48 -2.05
CA MET A 61 8.46 -6.19 -2.10
C MET A 61 7.53 -5.57 -3.15
N LEU A 62 7.45 -4.24 -3.22
CA LEU A 62 6.68 -3.54 -4.25
C LEU A 62 7.18 -3.85 -5.66
N LEU A 63 8.50 -3.86 -5.88
CA LEU A 63 9.08 -4.22 -7.17
C LEU A 63 8.75 -5.66 -7.56
N LEU A 64 8.84 -6.59 -6.62
CA LEU A 64 8.51 -7.99 -6.83
C LEU A 64 7.03 -8.16 -7.22
N ILE A 65 6.12 -7.53 -6.49
CA ILE A 65 4.67 -7.59 -6.78
C ILE A 65 4.36 -6.95 -8.13
N THR A 66 4.99 -5.82 -8.45
CA THR A 66 4.82 -5.13 -9.73
C THR A 66 5.27 -6.02 -10.88
N CYS A 67 6.44 -6.66 -10.75
CA CYS A 67 6.98 -7.58 -11.75
C CYS A 67 6.11 -8.81 -11.93
N ILE A 68 5.68 -9.45 -10.84
CA ILE A 68 4.78 -10.62 -10.89
C ILE A 68 3.45 -10.23 -11.55
N ASN A 69 2.84 -9.12 -11.15
CA ASN A 69 1.58 -8.68 -11.75
C ASN A 69 1.73 -8.34 -13.24
N ALA A 70 2.84 -7.71 -13.64
CA ALA A 70 3.12 -7.41 -15.03
C ALA A 70 3.37 -8.67 -15.87
N LEU A 71 3.91 -9.73 -15.27
CA LEU A 71 4.17 -11.01 -15.94
C LEU A 71 2.90 -11.88 -16.08
N VAL A 72 1.96 -11.71 -15.16
CA VAL A 72 0.67 -12.44 -15.13
C VAL A 72 -0.38 -11.75 -15.99
N ASN A 73 -0.42 -10.42 -16.00
CA ASN A 73 -1.36 -9.66 -16.82
C ASN A 73 -0.72 -9.24 -18.15
N GLU A 74 -1.18 -9.81 -19.26
CA GLU A 74 -0.79 -9.39 -20.62
C GLU A 74 -1.74 -8.32 -21.20
N SER A 75 -2.62 -7.76 -20.36
CA SER A 75 -3.70 -6.87 -20.76
C SER A 75 -3.18 -5.46 -21.05
N GLY A 76 -2.77 -5.20 -22.28
CA GLY A 76 -2.45 -3.85 -22.71
C GLY A 76 -2.27 -3.70 -24.22
N MET A 77 -2.63 -2.53 -24.74
CA MET A 77 -2.43 -2.19 -26.15
C MET A 77 -1.03 -1.65 -26.42
N THR A 78 -0.31 -1.19 -25.40
CA THR A 78 1.01 -0.54 -25.56
C THR A 78 2.14 -1.45 -25.10
N ALA A 79 2.65 -2.29 -26.01
CA ALA A 79 3.78 -3.17 -25.72
C ALA A 79 5.10 -2.37 -25.65
N LEU A 80 5.83 -2.50 -24.53
CA LEU A 80 7.17 -1.94 -24.35
C LEU A 80 8.24 -2.88 -24.88
N PHE A 81 8.19 -4.14 -24.43
CA PHE A 81 9.17 -5.17 -24.79
C PHE A 81 8.47 -6.51 -24.89
N THR A 82 8.81 -7.30 -25.89
CA THR A 82 8.30 -8.68 -26.01
C THR A 82 9.46 -9.63 -25.71
N ILE A 83 9.36 -10.40 -24.63
CA ILE A 83 10.38 -11.39 -24.23
C ILE A 83 9.74 -12.77 -24.29
N GLY A 84 10.30 -13.67 -25.10
CA GLY A 84 9.85 -15.07 -25.18
C GLY A 84 8.41 -15.26 -25.64
N GLY A 85 7.87 -14.35 -26.45
CA GLY A 85 6.49 -14.40 -26.94
C GLY A 85 5.45 -13.73 -26.02
N ARG A 86 5.88 -13.17 -24.87
CA ARG A 86 5.01 -12.38 -23.99
C ARG A 86 5.32 -10.90 -24.14
N SER A 87 4.28 -10.10 -24.38
CA SER A 87 4.40 -8.64 -24.45
C SER A 87 4.28 -8.02 -23.06
N PHE A 88 5.36 -7.43 -22.58
CA PHE A 88 5.33 -6.54 -21.42
C PHE A 88 4.69 -5.22 -21.83
N THR A 89 3.50 -4.93 -21.32
CA THR A 89 2.75 -3.72 -21.65
C THR A 89 2.88 -2.67 -20.56
N LEU A 90 2.76 -1.39 -20.95
CA LEU A 90 2.76 -0.26 -20.02
C LEU A 90 1.57 -0.36 -19.04
N GLU A 91 0.41 -0.80 -19.53
CA GLU A 91 -0.78 -1.01 -18.71
C GLU A 91 -0.53 -2.09 -17.64
N ALA A 92 0.08 -3.22 -18.00
CA ALA A 92 0.40 -4.29 -17.06
C ALA A 92 1.35 -3.83 -15.94
N LEU A 93 2.34 -3.01 -16.27
CA LEU A 93 3.25 -2.41 -15.28
C LEU A 93 2.51 -1.47 -14.33
N LEU A 94 1.62 -0.61 -14.86
CA LEU A 94 0.81 0.30 -14.05
C LEU A 94 -0.15 -0.46 -13.12
N TYR A 95 -0.81 -1.51 -13.62
CA TYR A 95 -1.64 -2.38 -12.78
C TYR A 95 -0.82 -3.05 -11.68
N GLY A 96 0.37 -3.56 -12.01
CA GLY A 96 1.25 -4.15 -11.01
C GLY A 96 1.71 -3.16 -9.95
N LEU A 97 2.00 -1.93 -10.35
CA LEU A 97 2.40 -0.86 -9.44
C LEU A 97 1.24 -0.48 -8.51
N VAL A 98 0.01 -0.37 -9.03
CA VAL A 98 -1.20 -0.10 -8.23
C VAL A 98 -1.47 -1.24 -7.23
N SER A 99 -1.36 -2.50 -7.65
CA SER A 99 -1.49 -3.67 -6.77
C SER A 99 -0.40 -3.67 -5.69
N GLY A 100 0.85 -3.36 -6.05
CA GLY A 100 1.96 -3.23 -5.11
C GLY A 100 1.73 -2.13 -4.08
N LEU A 101 1.31 -0.93 -4.51
CA LEU A 101 0.95 0.19 -3.65
C LEU A 101 -0.21 -0.13 -2.70
N THR A 102 -1.20 -0.87 -3.19
CA THR A 102 -2.35 -1.31 -2.39
C THR A 102 -1.90 -2.21 -1.25
N LEU A 103 -1.07 -3.22 -1.55
CA LEU A 103 -0.53 -4.10 -0.51
C LEU A 103 0.38 -3.34 0.47
N LEU A 104 1.21 -2.43 -0.04
CA LEU A 104 2.06 -1.57 0.80
C LEU A 104 1.23 -0.77 1.80
N SER A 105 0.16 -0.14 1.31
CA SER A 105 -0.76 0.65 2.13
C SER A 105 -1.35 -0.20 3.24
N VAL A 106 -1.79 -1.42 2.93
CA VAL A 106 -2.34 -2.36 3.92
C VAL A 106 -1.31 -2.73 4.99
N ILE A 107 -0.08 -3.04 4.61
CA ILE A 107 1.01 -3.32 5.56
C ILE A 107 1.28 -2.11 6.47
N LEU A 108 1.29 -0.90 5.91
CA LEU A 108 1.49 0.34 6.66
C LEU A 108 0.33 0.62 7.64
N TRP A 109 -0.92 0.36 7.23
CA TRP A 109 -2.10 0.46 8.09
C TRP A 109 -2.01 -0.50 9.26
N PHE A 110 -1.70 -1.78 9.01
CA PHE A 110 -1.50 -2.78 10.06
C PHE A 110 -0.36 -2.43 11.00
N SER A 111 0.81 -2.02 10.48
CA SER A 111 1.94 -1.60 11.32
C SER A 111 1.58 -0.40 12.20
N SER A 112 0.88 0.60 11.65
CA SER A 112 0.46 1.77 12.44
C SER A 112 -0.54 1.39 13.51
N TYR A 113 -1.47 0.48 13.22
CA TYR A 113 -2.43 -0.03 14.19
C TYR A 113 -1.75 -0.78 15.34
N SER A 114 -0.81 -1.68 15.04
CA SER A 114 -0.04 -2.42 16.04
C SER A 114 0.75 -1.46 16.95
N ASP A 115 1.46 -0.49 16.38
CA ASP A 115 2.22 0.52 17.15
C ASP A 115 1.31 1.39 18.03
N LEU A 116 0.10 1.73 17.57
CA LEU A 116 -0.87 2.49 18.37
C LEU A 116 -1.40 1.66 19.56
N MET A 117 -1.67 0.38 19.34
CA MET A 117 -2.21 -0.52 20.36
C MET A 117 -1.14 -0.86 21.41
N GLU A 118 0.10 -1.10 20.99
CA GLU A 118 1.21 -1.41 21.89
C GLU A 118 1.59 -0.21 22.76
N ASN A 119 1.70 0.99 22.17
CA ASN A 119 1.93 2.22 22.94
C ASN A 119 0.73 2.67 23.79
N GLY A 120 -0.43 2.01 23.66
CA GLY A 120 -1.63 2.27 24.46
C GLY A 120 -1.71 1.44 25.74
N ARG A 121 -0.81 0.47 25.95
CA ARG A 121 -0.60 -0.23 27.22
C ARG A 121 0.36 0.55 28.12
#